data_AF-A0A4U0YKV1-F1
#
_entry.id   AF-A0A4U0YKV1-F1
#
_cell.length_a   1.000
_cell.length_b   1.000
_cell.length_c   1.000
_cell.angle_alpha   90.00
_cell.angle_beta   90.00
_cell.angle_gamma   90.00
#
_symmetry.space_group_name_H-M   'P 1'
#
loop_
_entity.id
_entity.type
_entity.pdbx_description
1 polymer ?
#
loop_
_entity_poly.entity_id
_entity_poly.type
_entity_poly.pdbx_seq_one_letter_code
_entity_poly.pdbx_strand_id
1 'polypeptide(L)'
;MEVLKTGKVAGLTAVAGLLALAVAGCSSPKADFEATCEENSGDVEGCACMGERLDKNLSEEQFGELVKLMREEDASLEQIGTRLDQNTFQEIMIAAKQCEANP
;
A
#
# COMPACT_ATOMS: atom_id res chain seq x y z
N MET A 1 3.02 -51.12 45.48
CA MET A 1 4.17 -50.24 45.23
C MET A 1 4.48 -50.30 43.74
N GLU A 2 3.96 -49.37 42.94
CA GLU A 2 4.57 -48.94 41.68
C GLU A 2 4.19 -47.48 41.48
N VAL A 3 5.20 -46.64 41.33
CA VAL A 3 5.15 -45.18 41.44
C VAL A 3 4.78 -44.61 40.08
N LEU A 4 3.63 -43.93 39.97
CA LEU A 4 3.27 -43.21 38.74
C LEU A 4 4.26 -42.07 38.49
N LYS A 5 4.85 -42.14 37.30
CA LYS A 5 5.91 -41.29 36.77
C LYS A 5 5.37 -39.89 36.48
N THR A 6 5.95 -38.89 37.14
CA THR A 6 5.73 -37.45 36.94
C THR A 6 6.15 -37.03 35.53
N GLY A 7 5.17 -36.60 34.72
CA GLY A 7 5.35 -36.00 33.40
C GLY A 7 5.13 -34.49 33.41
N LYS A 8 6.23 -33.75 33.56
CA LYS A 8 6.61 -32.47 32.93
C LYS A 8 5.50 -31.51 32.41
N VAL A 9 5.36 -30.39 33.14
CA VAL A 9 5.05 -28.98 32.79
C VAL A 9 4.38 -28.60 31.45
N ALA A 10 3.33 -27.77 31.62
CA ALA A 10 3.02 -26.52 30.92
C ALA A 10 2.88 -26.54 29.39
N GLY A 11 1.67 -26.29 28.93
CA GLY A 11 1.36 -25.96 27.54
C GLY A 11 0.01 -25.25 27.44
N LEU A 12 -0.06 -24.05 28.01
CA LEU A 12 -1.15 -23.11 27.75
C LEU A 12 -0.88 -22.53 26.35
N THR A 13 -1.56 -23.03 25.32
CA THR A 13 -1.55 -22.36 24.02
C THR A 13 -2.97 -22.35 23.45
N ALA A 14 -3.75 -21.39 23.94
CA ALA A 14 -4.90 -20.90 23.22
C ALA A 14 -4.40 -20.29 21.90
N VAL A 15 -4.74 -20.90 20.77
CA VAL A 15 -4.67 -20.20 19.48
C VAL A 15 -6.10 -19.92 19.06
N ALA A 16 -6.64 -18.84 19.62
CA ALA A 16 -7.79 -18.15 19.07
C ALA A 16 -7.34 -17.52 17.73
N GLY A 17 -7.43 -18.30 16.66
CA GLY A 17 -7.22 -17.81 15.29
C GLY A 17 -8.47 -17.10 14.76
N LEU A 18 -8.92 -16.06 15.46
CA LEU A 18 -9.87 -15.09 14.93
C LEU A 18 -9.06 -13.95 14.31
N LEU A 19 -8.65 -14.11 13.05
CA LEU A 19 -8.33 -12.98 12.18
C LEU A 19 -9.23 -13.05 10.95
N ALA A 20 -10.52 -12.80 11.15
CA ALA A 20 -11.32 -12.18 10.12
C ALA A 20 -10.95 -10.68 10.15
N LEU A 21 -9.88 -10.30 9.45
CA LEU A 21 -9.62 -8.91 9.11
C LEU A 21 -10.73 -8.48 8.14
N ALA A 22 -11.84 -8.02 8.70
CA ALA A 22 -12.79 -7.22 7.99
C ALA A 22 -12.09 -5.91 7.62
N VAL A 23 -11.40 -5.89 6.48
CA VAL A 23 -10.89 -4.66 5.85
C VAL A 23 -12.08 -3.95 5.21
N ALA A 24 -13.04 -3.55 6.03
CA ALA A 24 -14.16 -2.75 5.60
C ALA A 24 -13.73 -1.28 5.61
N GLY A 25 -13.21 -0.82 4.46
CA GLY A 25 -13.52 0.52 3.94
C GLY A 25 -12.95 1.75 4.65
N CYS A 26 -11.75 1.69 5.21
CA CYS A 26 -10.94 2.89 5.50
C CYS A 26 -9.73 2.93 4.56
N SER A 27 -9.93 2.78 3.24
CA SER A 27 -8.80 2.90 2.31
C SER A 27 -8.41 4.37 2.20
N SER A 28 -7.21 4.70 2.69
CA SER A 28 -6.60 5.99 2.40
C SER A 28 -6.20 6.04 0.92
N PRO A 29 -6.15 7.23 0.30
CA PRO A 29 -5.65 7.37 -1.08
C PRO A 29 -4.27 6.72 -1.25
N LYS A 30 -3.41 6.80 -0.23
CA LYS A 30 -2.13 6.09 -0.19
C LYS A 30 -2.27 4.58 -0.34
N ALA A 31 -3.10 3.93 0.47
CA ALA A 31 -3.26 2.47 0.42
C ALA A 31 -3.87 2.02 -0.92
N ASP A 32 -4.82 2.80 -1.45
CA ASP A 32 -5.41 2.54 -2.76
C ASP A 32 -4.40 2.72 -3.91
N PHE A 33 -3.51 3.72 -3.80
CA PHE A 33 -2.40 3.93 -4.73
C PHE A 33 -1.43 2.76 -4.69
N GLU A 34 -0.95 2.38 -3.50
CA GLU A 34 0.04 1.31 -3.32
C GLU A 34 -0.47 0.00 -3.91
N ALA A 35 -1.71 -0.39 -3.59
CA ALA A 35 -2.34 -1.58 -4.15
C ALA A 35 -2.44 -1.52 -5.69
N THR A 36 -2.90 -0.40 -6.25
CA THR A 36 -3.05 -0.25 -7.71
C THR A 36 -1.67 -0.23 -8.40
N CYS A 37 -0.68 0.41 -7.79
CA CYS A 37 0.69 0.46 -8.28
C CYS A 37 1.31 -0.94 -8.29
N GLU A 38 1.21 -1.68 -7.18
CA GLU A 38 1.72 -3.05 -7.03
C GLU A 38 1.10 -4.01 -8.03
N GLU A 39 -0.22 -3.92 -8.24
CA GLU A 39 -0.93 -4.75 -9.23
C GLU A 39 -0.42 -4.53 -10.65
N ASN A 40 0.01 -3.31 -10.98
CA ASN A 40 0.48 -2.94 -12.33
C ASN A 40 1.99 -3.16 -12.52
N SER A 41 2.82 -2.91 -11.51
CA SER A 41 4.28 -2.91 -11.62
C SER A 41 4.94 -4.16 -11.05
N GLY A 42 4.33 -4.79 -10.04
CA GLY A 42 4.94 -5.83 -9.21
C GLY A 42 6.03 -5.32 -8.25
N ASP A 43 6.23 -4.00 -8.14
CA ASP A 43 7.27 -3.37 -7.32
C ASP A 43 6.71 -2.83 -6.01
N VAL A 44 6.65 -3.68 -4.98
CA VAL A 44 6.11 -3.36 -3.66
C VAL A 44 6.89 -2.23 -2.97
N GLU A 45 8.22 -2.27 -3.01
CA GLU A 45 9.07 -1.29 -2.32
C GLU A 45 9.01 0.08 -3.02
N GLY A 46 9.09 0.09 -4.35
CA GLY A 46 8.94 1.31 -5.15
C GLY A 46 7.56 1.95 -4.99
N CYS A 47 6.49 1.14 -4.99
CA CYS A 47 5.12 1.62 -4.80
C CYS A 47 4.89 2.18 -3.39
N ALA A 48 5.40 1.53 -2.34
CA ALA A 48 5.33 2.05 -0.97
C ALA A 48 6.12 3.37 -0.81
N CYS A 49 7.32 3.46 -1.40
CA CYS A 49 8.11 4.69 -1.41
C CYS A 49 7.34 5.83 -2.11
N MET A 50 6.78 5.58 -3.30
CA MET A 50 6.00 6.58 -4.02
C MET A 50 4.76 6.99 -3.22
N GLY A 51 4.02 6.02 -2.68
CA GLY A 51 2.83 6.26 -1.87
C GLY A 51 3.11 7.17 -0.68
N GLU A 52 4.19 6.92 0.07
CA GLU A 52 4.58 7.77 1.20
C GLU A 52 4.96 9.19 0.79
N ARG A 53 5.64 9.37 -0.34
CA ARG A 53 6.02 10.71 -0.82
C ARG A 53 4.82 11.49 -1.32
N LEU A 54 3.95 10.85 -2.09
CA LEU A 54 2.76 11.51 -2.62
C LEU A 54 1.79 11.90 -1.50
N ASP A 55 1.61 11.04 -0.49
CA ASP A 55 0.81 11.35 0.71
C ASP A 55 1.27 12.61 1.46
N LYS A 56 2.58 12.91 1.42
CA LYS A 56 3.18 14.07 2.08
C LYS A 56 3.19 15.34 1.24
N ASN A 57 3.21 15.21 -0.09
CA ASN A 57 3.42 16.34 -1.01
C ASN A 57 2.14 16.73 -1.77
N LEU A 58 1.16 15.83 -1.86
CA LEU A 58 -0.14 16.09 -2.45
C LEU A 58 -1.19 16.29 -1.37
N SER A 59 -2.23 17.07 -1.67
CA SER A 59 -3.43 17.07 -0.85
C SER A 59 -4.21 15.76 -1.04
N GLU A 60 -5.07 15.42 -0.08
CA GLU A 60 -5.92 14.22 -0.15
C GLU A 60 -6.78 14.19 -1.42
N GLU A 61 -7.24 15.36 -1.88
CA GLU A 61 -8.02 15.50 -3.12
C GLU A 61 -7.16 15.18 -4.36
N GLN A 62 -5.97 15.78 -4.45
CA GLN A 62 -5.04 15.54 -5.57
C GLN A 62 -4.58 14.07 -5.63
N PHE A 63 -4.31 13.48 -4.47
CA PHE A 63 -3.90 12.08 -4.40
C PHE A 63 -5.07 11.15 -4.75
N GLY A 64 -6.27 11.45 -4.26
CA GLY A 64 -7.49 10.71 -4.63
C GLY A 64 -7.79 10.77 -6.13
N GLU A 65 -7.56 11.92 -6.78
CA GLU A 65 -7.71 12.06 -8.22
C GLU A 65 -6.69 11.21 -8.99
N LEU A 66 -5.42 11.22 -8.58
CA LEU A 66 -4.39 10.35 -9.15
C LEU A 66 -4.79 8.87 -9.06
N VAL A 67 -5.20 8.40 -7.89
CA VAL A 67 -5.63 7.01 -7.68
C VAL A 67 -6.79 6.64 -8.59
N LYS A 68 -7.76 7.54 -8.71
CA LYS A 68 -8.90 7.34 -9.61
C LYS A 68 -8.45 7.20 -11.06
N LEU A 69 -7.54 8.06 -11.53
CA LEU A 69 -6.99 7.99 -12.88
C LEU A 69 -6.18 6.72 -13.13
N MET A 70 -5.39 6.25 -12.15
CA MET A 70 -4.62 5.01 -12.28
C MET A 70 -5.52 3.76 -12.36
N ARG A 71 -6.72 3.80 -11.77
CA ARG A 71 -7.71 2.72 -11.86
C ARG A 71 -8.48 2.71 -13.17
N GLU A 72 -8.45 3.79 -13.93
CA GLU A 72 -9.01 3.80 -15.29
C GLU A 72 -8.04 3.01 -16.19
N GLU A 73 -8.38 1.76 -16.53
CA GLU A 73 -7.54 0.76 -17.24
C GLU A 73 -6.88 1.24 -18.56
N ASP A 74 -7.22 2.43 -19.07
CA ASP A 74 -6.70 3.00 -20.31
C ASP A 74 -5.89 4.30 -20.12
N ALA A 75 -5.69 4.79 -18.89
CA ALA A 75 -5.02 6.06 -18.64
C ALA A 75 -3.50 5.96 -18.81
N SER A 76 -2.99 6.38 -19.97
CA SER A 76 -1.54 6.52 -20.16
C SER A 76 -0.97 7.63 -19.25
N LEU A 77 0.31 7.57 -18.89
CA LEU A 77 0.98 8.64 -18.12
C LEU A 77 0.80 10.03 -18.77
N GLU A 78 0.76 10.08 -20.10
CA GLU A 78 0.50 11.30 -20.85
C GLU A 78 -0.94 11.80 -20.63
N GLN A 79 -1.93 10.91 -20.63
CA GLN A 79 -3.31 11.25 -20.32
C GLN A 79 -3.48 11.69 -18.87
N ILE A 80 -2.84 11.00 -17.93
CA ILE A 80 -2.81 11.38 -16.50
C ILE A 80 -2.24 12.80 -16.36
N GLY A 81 -1.13 13.10 -17.03
CA GLY A 81 -0.50 14.43 -16.99
C GLY A 81 -1.32 15.56 -17.61
N THR A 82 -2.25 15.26 -18.52
CA THR A 82 -3.19 16.27 -19.05
C THR A 82 -4.41 16.52 -18.16
N ARG A 83 -4.72 15.59 -17.25
CA ARG A 83 -5.88 15.67 -16.35
C ARG A 83 -5.49 16.20 -14.99
N LEU A 84 -4.29 15.89 -14.52
CA LEU A 84 -3.74 16.44 -13.28
C LEU A 84 -3.21 17.86 -13.50
N ASP A 85 -3.26 18.65 -12.44
CA ASP A 85 -2.55 19.93 -12.46
C ASP A 85 -1.03 19.70 -12.60
N GLN A 86 -0.33 20.70 -13.15
CA GLN A 86 1.10 20.59 -13.44
C GLN A 86 1.95 20.31 -12.20
N ASN A 87 1.55 20.80 -11.02
CA ASN A 87 2.28 20.58 -9.79
C ASN A 87 2.14 19.12 -9.35
N THR A 88 0.92 18.60 -9.33
CA THR A 88 0.66 17.18 -9.01
C THR A 88 1.43 16.25 -9.95
N PHE A 89 1.41 16.54 -11.27
CA PHE A 89 2.18 15.73 -12.22
C PHE A 89 3.69 15.80 -11.98
N GLN A 90 4.23 16.96 -11.60
CA GLN A 90 5.65 17.09 -11.25
C GLN A 90 6.01 16.29 -10.01
N GLU A 91 5.20 16.33 -8.96
CA GLU A 91 5.44 15.55 -7.73
C GLU A 91 5.45 14.05 -8.00
N ILE A 92 4.57 13.55 -8.89
CA ILE A 92 4.59 12.15 -9.34
C ILE A 92 5.92 11.80 -10.00
N MET A 93 6.38 12.62 -10.94
CA MET A 93 7.65 12.40 -11.65
C MET A 93 8.87 12.48 -10.72
N ILE A 94 8.82 13.37 -9.72
CA ILE A 94 9.86 13.50 -8.69
C ILE A 94 9.88 12.25 -7.81
N ALA A 95 8.72 11.81 -7.30
CA ALA A 95 8.60 10.62 -6.48
C ALA A 95 9.08 9.37 -7.23
N ALA A 96 8.65 9.18 -8.48
CA ALA A 96 9.07 8.07 -9.32
C ALA A 96 10.60 8.01 -9.46
N LYS A 97 11.24 9.12 -9.86
CA LYS A 97 12.70 9.18 -10.01
C LYS A 97 13.45 8.87 -8.73
N GLN A 98 12.94 9.31 -7.59
CA GLN A 98 13.63 9.16 -6.32
C GLN A 98 13.47 7.76 -5.73
N CYS A 99 12.33 7.11 -5.97
CA CYS A 99 12.06 5.74 -5.54
C CYS A 99 12.69 4.71 -6.49
N GLU A 100 12.81 5.01 -7.80
CA GLU A 100 13.54 4.16 -8.76
C GLU A 100 15.07 4.19 -8.51
N ALA A 101 15.60 5.33 -8.03
CA ALA A 101 17.03 5.50 -7.76
C ALA A 101 17.50 4.94 -6.41
N ASN A 102 16.59 4.64 -5.49
CA ASN A 102 16.86 3.99 -4.20
C ASN A 102 15.67 3.08 -3.86
N PRO A 103 15.62 1.87 -4.44
CA PRO A 103 14.67 0.85 -4.00
C PRO A 103 14.94 0.46 -2.53
#